data_AF-A0AAD4BG24-F1
#
_entry.id   AF-A0AAD4BG24-F1
#
_cell.length_a   1.000
_cell.length_b   1.000
_cell.length_c   1.000
_cell.angle_alpha   90.00
_cell.angle_beta   90.00
_cell.angle_gamma   90.00
#
_symmetry.space_group_name_H-M   'P 1'
#
loop_
_entity.id
_entity.type
_entity.pdbx_description
1 polymer ?
#
loop_
_entity_poly.entity_id
_entity_poly.type
_entity_poly.pdbx_seq_one_letter_code
_entity_poly.pdbx_strand_id
1 'polypeptide(L)' 'MQKLPAELISRIFVECWPAGQFVRPENCSVPLQLMGVCRQWRQIALCTPLLW' A
#
# COMPACT_ATOMS: atom_id res chain seq x y z
N MET A 1 2.73 14.24 10.64
CA MET A 1 3.31 13.18 9.79
C MET A 1 4.36 13.81 8.89
N GLN A 2 5.56 13.25 8.82
CA GLN A 2 6.56 13.68 7.85
C GLN A 2 5.99 13.46 6.43
N LYS A 3 6.18 14.44 5.55
CA LYS A 3 5.72 14.36 4.15
C LYS A 3 6.65 13.42 3.38
N LEU A 4 6.41 12.12 3.47
CA LEU A 4 7.08 11.17 2.57
C LEU A 4 6.51 11.39 1.15
N PRO A 5 7.37 11.47 0.12
CA PRO A 5 6.94 11.52 -1.28
C PRO A 5 6.05 10.33 -1.64
N ALA A 6 5.08 10.55 -2.54
CA ALA A 6 4.13 9.53 -2.92
C ALA A 6 4.81 8.32 -3.58
N GLU A 7 5.90 8.57 -4.31
CA GLU A 7 6.71 7.57 -5.01
C GLU A 7 7.36 6.59 -4.05
N LEU A 8 7.83 7.07 -2.89
CA LEU A 8 8.42 6.23 -1.85
C LEU A 8 7.35 5.39 -1.17
N ILE A 9 6.17 5.98 -0.91
CA ILE A 9 5.04 5.27 -0.32
C ILE A 9 4.60 4.14 -1.26
N SER A 10 4.42 4.40 -2.56
CA SER A 10 4.09 3.37 -3.56
C SER A 10 5.15 2.27 -3.62
N ARG A 11 6.44 2.60 -3.57
CA ARG A 11 7.52 1.58 -3.49
C ARG A 11 7.41 0.72 -2.24
N ILE A 12 7.16 1.30 -1.07
CA ILE A 12 6.95 0.53 0.17
C ILE A 12 5.81 -0.46 -0.03
N PHE A 13 4.68 -0.03 -0.60
CA PHE A 13 3.56 -0.93 -0.86
C PHE A 13 3.91 -2.08 -1.81
N VAL A 14 4.67 -1.81 -2.88
CA VAL A 14 5.09 -2.82 -3.85
C VAL A 14 6.12 -3.79 -3.25
N GLU A 15 7.09 -3.31 -2.48
CA GLU A 15 8.14 -4.16 -1.88
C GLU A 15 7.63 -4.95 -0.67
N CYS A 16 6.71 -4.39 0.12
CA CYS A 16 6.06 -5.11 1.22
C CYS A 16 5.10 -6.20 0.72
N TRP A 17 4.85 -6.26 -0.59
CA TRP A 17 3.93 -7.20 -1.19
C TRP A 17 4.66 -8.17 -2.12
N PRO A 18 4.68 -9.48 -1.83
CA PRO A 18 5.31 -10.44 -2.73
C PRO A 18 4.59 -10.42 -4.09
N ALA A 19 5.35 -10.18 -5.15
CA ALA A 19 4.84 -10.13 -6.51
C ALA A 19 4.00 -11.38 -6.85
N GLY A 20 2.76 -11.18 -7.31
CA GLY A 20 1.87 -12.25 -7.76
C GLY A 20 0.83 -12.74 -6.75
N GLN A 21 0.73 -12.14 -5.56
CA GLN A 21 -0.41 -12.39 -4.67
C GLN A 21 -1.50 -11.33 -4.92
N PHE A 22 -2.74 -11.72 -5.16
CA PHE A 22 -3.87 -10.78 -5.16
C PHE A 22 -4.25 -10.45 -3.73
N VAL A 23 -4.79 -9.25 -3.48
CA VAL A 23 -5.33 -8.87 -2.17
C VAL A 23 -6.44 -9.85 -1.80
N ARG A 24 -6.15 -10.74 -0.85
CA ARG A 24 -7.11 -11.69 -0.29
C ARG A 24 -7.66 -11.11 1.01
N PRO A 25 -8.98 -10.89 1.13
CA PRO A 25 -9.58 -10.30 2.34
C PRO A 25 -9.40 -11.16 3.59
N GLU A 26 -9.11 -12.45 3.41
CA GLU A 26 -8.82 -13.45 4.45
C GLU A 26 -7.55 -13.15 5.23
N ASN A 27 -6.54 -12.60 4.55
CA ASN A 27 -5.26 -12.26 5.15
C ASN A 27 -5.23 -10.74 5.21
N CYS A 28 -5.24 -10.17 6.42
CA CYS A 28 -4.91 -8.77 6.68
C CYS A 28 -3.53 -8.45 6.09
N SER A 29 -3.55 -8.16 4.81
CA SER A 29 -2.40 -8.09 3.96
C SER A 29 -1.64 -6.83 4.39
N VAL A 30 -0.30 -6.91 4.51
CA VAL A 30 0.53 -5.79 4.99
C VAL A 30 0.14 -4.45 4.32
N PRO A 31 -0.17 -4.37 3.01
CA PRO A 31 -0.76 -3.20 2.37
C PRO A 31 -2.07 -2.69 3.01
N LEU A 32 -3.02 -3.56 3.33
CA LEU A 32 -4.29 -3.16 3.97
C LEU A 32 -4.05 -2.50 5.32
N GLN A 33 -3.05 -2.97 6.09
CA GLN A 33 -2.66 -2.35 7.36
C GLN A 33 -1.99 -0.98 7.13
N LEU A 34 -1.14 -0.86 6.12
CA LEU A 34 -0.46 0.39 5.77
C LEU A 34 -1.44 1.48 5.27
N MET A 35 -2.56 1.09 4.65
CA MET A 35 -3.64 2.03 4.33
C MET A 35 -4.35 2.59 5.57
N GLY A 36 -4.23 1.95 6.74
CA GLY A 36 -4.79 2.42 8.01
C GLY A 36 -3.96 3.51 8.69
N VAL A 37 -2.72 3.74 8.27
CA VAL A 37 -1.78 4.67 8.94
C VAL A 37 -2.24 6.12 8.81
N CYS A 38 -2.63 6.55 7.61
CA CYS A 38 -3.27 7.85 7.39
C CYS A 38 -3.99 7.96 6.05
N ARG A 39 -4.78 9.04 5.90
CA ARG A 39 -5.53 9.33 4.66
C ARG A 39 -4.65 9.42 3.41
N GLN A 40 -3.44 9.98 3.53
CA GLN A 40 -2.52 10.12 2.40
C GLN A 40 -2.05 8.75 1.89
N TRP A 41 -1.67 7.84 2.78
CA TRP A 41 -1.19 6.50 2.41
C TRP A 41 -2.30 5.68 1.76
N ARG A 42 -3.53 5.77 2.31
CA ARG A 42 -4.71 5.16 1.69
C ARG A 42 -4.96 5.66 0.27
N GLN A 43 -4.86 6.97 0.06
CA GLN A 43 -5.09 7.55 -1.26
C GLN A 43 -4.03 7.10 -2.27
N ILE A 44 -2.76 7.02 -1.85
CA ILE A 44 -1.67 6.54 -2.71
C ILE A 44 -1.85 5.07 -3.07
N ALA A 45 -2.22 4.21 -2.12
CA ALA A 45 -2.47 2.80 -2.37
C ALA A 45 -3.63 2.57 -3.36
N LEU A 46 -4.74 3.31 -3.21
CA LEU A 46 -5.86 3.28 -4.16
C LEU A 46 -5.47 3.78 -5.56
N CYS A 47 -4.53 4.73 -5.64
CA CYS A 47 -4.03 5.26 -6.91
C CYS A 47 -2.85 4.47 -7.50
N THR A 48 -2.39 3.37 -6.87
CA THR A 48 -1.28 2.55 -7.36
C THR A 48 -1.82 1.24 -7.95
N PRO A 49 -1.97 1.12 -9.29
CA PRO A 49 -2.60 -0.04 -9.92
C PRO A 49 -1.84 -1.34 -9.69
N LEU A 50 -0.52 -1.25 -9.50
CA LEU A 50 0.36 -2.41 -9.23
C LEU A 50 0.02 -3.16 -7.93
N LEU A 51 -0.86 -2.63 -7.07
CA LEU A 51 -1.29 -3.25 -5.82
C LEU A 51 -2.59 -4.05 -5.94
N TRP A 52 -3.27 -3.99 -7.08
CA TRP A 52 -4.57 -4.62 -7.35
C TRP A 52 -4.44 -5.62 -8.50
#